data_AF-A0A1H7QBV0-F1
#
_entry.id   AF-A0A1H7QBV0-F1
#
_cell.length_a   1.000
_cell.length_b   1.000
_cell.length_c   1.000
_cell.angle_alpha   90.00
_cell.angle_beta   90.00
_cell.angle_gamma   90.00
#
_symmetry.space_group_name_H-M   'P 1'
#
loop_
_entity.id
_entity.type
_entity.pdbx_description
1 polymer ?
#
loop_
_entity_poly.entity_id
_entity_poly.type
_entity_poly.pdbx_seq_one_letter_code
_entity_poly.pdbx_strand_id
1 'polypeptide(L)'
;MVFFAGVWASNVDFEDDADIEIDYFAGYYGEINDSLSYDISYTYYTYTGYSSEDDSDYGEIILNAYIDAVTLTLGHAPDFVNSGDAAHYVSAAYDFSLANDYALTVQAGYTFGDAYEDFEYVDYSATVAKTFNGFDVSAAVINTDIDDYDAADLRFVLGVSRTF
;
A
#
# COMPACT_ATOMS: atom_id res chain seq x y z
N MET A 1 -12.47 0.19 -19.10
CA MET A 1 -11.96 -1.09 -18.57
C MET A 1 -10.54 -1.29 -19.06
N VAL A 2 -9.59 -1.44 -18.16
CA VAL A 2 -8.15 -1.52 -18.45
C VAL A 2 -7.52 -2.61 -17.60
N PHE A 3 -6.75 -3.51 -18.20
CA PHE A 3 -5.91 -4.46 -17.47
C PHE A 3 -4.52 -3.87 -17.27
N PHE A 4 -3.91 -4.15 -16.13
CA PHE A 4 -2.53 -3.76 -15.84
C PHE A 4 -1.79 -4.91 -15.18
N ALA A 5 -0.47 -4.92 -15.36
CA ALA A 5 0.43 -5.82 -14.66
C ALA A 5 1.81 -5.18 -14.60
N GLY A 6 2.60 -5.58 -13.61
CA GLY A 6 3.95 -5.07 -13.43
C GLY A 6 4.76 -5.92 -12.48
N VAL A 7 6.00 -5.51 -12.31
CA VAL A 7 6.94 -6.10 -11.37
C VAL A 7 7.58 -4.96 -10.59
N TRP A 8 7.71 -5.14 -9.28
CA TRP A 8 8.54 -4.31 -8.42
C TRP A 8 9.70 -5.14 -7.89
N ALA A 9 10.84 -4.51 -7.64
CA ALA A 9 11.97 -5.20 -7.05
C ALA A 9 12.80 -4.22 -6.19
N SER A 10 13.29 -4.70 -5.07
CA SER A 10 14.16 -3.93 -4.17
C SER A 10 15.18 -4.82 -3.47
N ASN A 11 16.11 -4.17 -2.76
CA ASN A 11 16.91 -4.87 -1.76
C ASN A 11 16.19 -4.74 -0.42
N VAL A 12 16.23 -5.81 0.38
CA VAL A 12 15.65 -5.86 1.72
C VAL A 12 16.74 -6.28 2.73
N ASP A 13 16.50 -5.96 3.99
CA ASP A 13 17.31 -6.39 5.14
C ASP A 13 16.37 -6.44 6.34
N PHE A 14 15.82 -7.63 6.62
CA PHE A 14 14.90 -7.85 7.73
C PHE A 14 15.60 -8.42 8.98
N GLU A 15 16.93 -8.31 9.03
CA GLU A 15 17.78 -9.03 10.00
C GLU A 15 17.69 -10.57 9.87
N ASP A 16 17.21 -11.08 8.73
CA ASP A 16 17.15 -12.49 8.32
C ASP A 16 18.02 -12.76 7.07
N ASP A 17 17.79 -13.89 6.38
CA ASP A 17 18.54 -14.29 5.18
C ASP A 17 18.00 -13.63 3.88
N ALA A 18 16.92 -12.84 3.90
CA ALA A 18 16.38 -12.22 2.69
C ALA A 18 17.20 -11.00 2.25
N ASP A 19 17.64 -11.00 1.00
CA ASP A 19 18.44 -9.91 0.42
C ASP A 19 17.67 -9.09 -0.64
N ILE A 20 16.70 -9.72 -1.30
CA ILE A 20 15.99 -9.14 -2.44
C ILE A 20 14.51 -9.52 -2.37
N GLU A 21 13.64 -8.53 -2.57
CA GLU A 21 12.20 -8.70 -2.76
C GLU A 21 11.87 -8.48 -4.25
N ILE A 22 11.05 -9.37 -4.82
CA ILE A 22 10.51 -9.24 -6.18
C ILE A 22 9.00 -9.50 -6.13
N ASP A 23 8.22 -8.49 -6.49
CA ASP A 23 6.77 -8.57 -6.43
C ASP A 23 6.18 -8.59 -7.82
N TYR A 24 5.26 -9.52 -8.05
CA TYR A 24 4.51 -9.61 -9.29
C TYR A 24 3.09 -9.18 -9.03
N PHE A 25 2.61 -8.17 -9.75
CA PHE A 25 1.23 -7.73 -9.60
C PHE A 25 0.49 -7.69 -10.92
N ALA A 26 -0.80 -7.99 -10.86
CA ALA A 26 -1.73 -7.84 -11.97
C ALA A 26 -3.09 -7.38 -11.45
N GLY A 27 -3.81 -6.64 -12.27
CA GLY A 27 -5.09 -6.12 -11.87
C GLY A 27 -5.92 -5.60 -13.01
N TYR A 28 -7.06 -5.07 -12.63
CA TYR A 28 -8.10 -4.63 -13.51
C TYR A 28 -8.76 -3.37 -12.95
N TYR A 29 -8.86 -2.34 -13.79
CA TYR A 29 -9.55 -1.08 -13.51
C TYR A 29 -10.84 -0.97 -14.31
N GLY A 30 -11.92 -0.57 -13.64
CA GLY A 30 -13.26 -0.38 -14.19
C GLY A 30 -13.87 0.95 -13.79
N GLU A 31 -14.50 1.62 -14.77
CA GLU A 31 -15.33 2.80 -14.53
C GLU A 31 -16.80 2.38 -14.58
N ILE A 32 -17.56 2.72 -13.54
CA ILE A 32 -19.00 2.44 -13.47
C ILE A 32 -19.77 3.66 -14.02
N ASN A 33 -19.37 4.86 -13.60
CA ASN A 33 -19.89 6.14 -14.05
C ASN A 33 -18.87 7.26 -13.75
N ASP A 34 -19.24 8.51 -14.03
CA ASP A 34 -18.36 9.68 -13.89
C ASP A 34 -17.83 9.92 -12.46
N SER A 35 -18.50 9.42 -11.43
CA SER A 35 -18.14 9.63 -10.01
C SER A 35 -17.66 8.35 -9.31
N LEU A 36 -17.78 7.18 -9.96
CA LEU A 36 -17.47 5.89 -9.35
C LEU A 36 -16.64 5.02 -10.30
N SER A 37 -15.44 4.70 -9.86
CA SER A 37 -14.57 3.69 -10.46
C SER A 37 -14.00 2.76 -9.39
N TYR A 38 -13.34 1.69 -9.82
CA TYR A 38 -12.72 0.71 -8.94
C TYR A 38 -11.55 0.04 -9.62
N ASP A 39 -10.65 -0.53 -8.82
CA ASP A 39 -9.74 -1.57 -9.28
C ASP A 39 -9.72 -2.76 -8.33
N ILE A 40 -9.34 -3.89 -8.89
CA ILE A 40 -8.96 -5.09 -8.15
C ILE A 40 -7.56 -5.48 -8.63
N SER A 41 -6.67 -5.73 -7.69
CA SER A 41 -5.31 -6.18 -7.95
C SER A 41 -4.95 -7.37 -7.08
N TYR A 42 -4.06 -8.20 -7.61
CA TYR A 42 -3.40 -9.27 -6.89
C TYR A 42 -1.90 -9.04 -6.99
N THR A 43 -1.22 -9.12 -5.86
CA THR A 43 0.24 -9.07 -5.75
C THR A 43 0.72 -10.38 -5.15
N TYR A 44 1.79 -10.93 -5.70
CA TYR A 44 2.52 -12.05 -5.13
C TYR A 44 3.93 -11.56 -4.77
N TYR A 45 4.20 -11.50 -3.48
CA TYR A 45 5.46 -11.06 -2.90
C TYR A 45 6.41 -12.26 -2.87
N THR A 46 7.64 -12.06 -3.35
CA THR A 46 8.67 -13.10 -3.28
C THR A 46 9.96 -12.58 -2.67
N TYR A 47 10.50 -13.33 -1.72
CA TYR A 47 11.69 -12.98 -0.96
C TYR A 47 12.81 -13.98 -1.27
N THR A 48 13.94 -13.47 -1.74
CA THR A 48 15.07 -14.29 -2.17
C THR A 48 16.30 -14.01 -1.30
N GLY A 49 17.10 -15.05 -1.06
CA GLY A 49 18.28 -14.99 -0.18
C GLY A 49 18.30 -16.13 0.85
N TYR A 50 17.12 -16.63 1.22
CA TYR A 50 16.96 -17.71 2.20
C TYR A 50 17.76 -18.97 1.90
N SER A 51 18.32 -19.55 2.95
CA SER A 51 18.92 -20.89 2.94
C SER A 51 17.83 -22.00 2.96
N SER A 52 16.99 -21.99 1.93
CA SER A 52 16.05 -23.05 1.51
C SER A 52 14.86 -23.45 2.40
N GLU A 53 14.74 -22.99 3.66
CA GLU A 53 13.61 -23.40 4.54
C GLU A 53 12.73 -22.25 5.07
N ASP A 54 13.13 -20.99 4.95
CA ASP A 54 12.38 -19.82 5.43
C ASP A 54 11.70 -19.09 4.26
N ASP A 55 10.70 -19.71 3.65
CA ASP A 55 9.90 -19.07 2.59
C ASP A 55 8.83 -18.18 3.22
N SER A 56 8.88 -16.86 2.98
CA SER A 56 7.87 -15.89 3.41
C SER A 56 7.05 -15.35 2.25
N ASP A 57 7.08 -16.00 1.08
CA ASP A 57 6.33 -15.60 -0.09
C ASP A 57 4.83 -15.70 0.18
N TYR A 58 4.07 -14.67 -0.20
CA TYR A 58 2.63 -14.66 0.01
C TYR A 58 1.88 -13.87 -1.06
N GLY A 59 0.57 -14.14 -1.15
CA GLY A 59 -0.34 -13.45 -2.06
C GLY A 59 -1.28 -12.51 -1.32
N GLU A 60 -1.56 -11.36 -1.92
CA GLU A 60 -2.51 -10.37 -1.41
C GLU A 60 -3.44 -9.90 -2.52
N ILE A 61 -4.73 -9.77 -2.23
CA ILE A 61 -5.70 -9.10 -3.09
C ILE A 61 -6.05 -7.75 -2.50
N ILE A 62 -6.01 -6.70 -3.31
CA ILE A 62 -6.43 -5.34 -2.95
C ILE A 62 -7.60 -4.93 -3.84
N LEU A 63 -8.64 -4.36 -3.22
CA LEU A 63 -9.79 -3.76 -3.89
C LEU A 63 -9.85 -2.29 -3.50
N ASN A 64 -9.91 -1.41 -4.50
CA ASN A 64 -10.17 0.01 -4.28
C ASN A 64 -11.49 0.42 -4.91
N ALA A 65 -12.23 1.29 -4.23
CA ALA A 65 -13.34 2.03 -4.79
C ALA A 65 -13.05 3.53 -4.72
N TYR A 66 -13.19 4.21 -5.84
CA TYR A 66 -12.95 5.63 -5.99
C TYR A 66 -14.30 6.33 -6.18
N ILE A 67 -14.68 7.17 -5.21
CA ILE A 67 -15.98 7.84 -5.15
C ILE A 67 -15.72 9.35 -5.05
N ASP A 68 -15.74 10.04 -6.19
CA ASP A 68 -15.30 11.43 -6.28
C ASP A 68 -13.89 11.63 -5.67
N ALA A 69 -13.81 12.31 -4.53
CA ALA A 69 -12.57 12.57 -3.79
C ALA A 69 -12.29 11.55 -2.67
N VAL A 70 -13.14 10.53 -2.51
CA VAL A 70 -12.99 9.48 -1.51
C VAL A 70 -12.37 8.24 -2.16
N THR A 71 -11.39 7.65 -1.50
CA THR A 71 -10.91 6.30 -1.81
C THR A 71 -11.22 5.38 -0.64
N LEU A 72 -11.77 4.20 -0.92
CA LEU A 72 -11.94 3.12 0.05
C LEU A 72 -11.09 1.93 -0.41
N THR A 73 -10.35 1.32 0.52
CA THR A 73 -9.47 0.18 0.22
C THR A 73 -9.82 -1.00 1.11
N LEU A 74 -9.78 -2.21 0.53
CA LEU A 74 -9.85 -3.49 1.22
C LEU A 74 -8.65 -4.34 0.77
N GLY A 75 -7.84 -4.80 1.71
CA GLY A 75 -6.74 -5.73 1.50
C GLY A 75 -7.04 -7.08 2.16
N HIS A 76 -6.62 -8.17 1.53
CA HIS A 76 -6.70 -9.51 2.09
C HIS A 76 -5.54 -10.38 1.62
N ALA A 77 -4.76 -10.85 2.58
CA ALA A 77 -3.77 -11.91 2.41
C ALA A 77 -4.24 -13.14 3.21
N PRO A 78 -4.59 -14.27 2.57
CA PRO A 78 -5.11 -15.44 3.28
C PRO A 78 -4.04 -16.22 4.07
N ASP A 79 -2.77 -15.98 3.74
CA ASP A 79 -1.60 -16.64 4.31
C ASP A 79 -0.46 -15.62 4.36
N PHE A 80 -0.59 -14.64 5.25
CA PHE A 80 0.32 -13.49 5.30
C PHE A 80 1.72 -13.98 5.67
N VAL A 81 2.73 -13.57 4.88
CA VAL A 81 4.13 -13.99 5.01
C VAL A 81 4.33 -15.52 5.17
N ASN A 82 3.45 -16.33 4.57
CA ASN A 82 3.46 -17.80 4.67
C ASN A 82 3.34 -18.34 6.13
N SER A 83 2.66 -17.59 7.00
CA SER A 83 2.47 -17.94 8.42
C SER A 83 1.41 -19.03 8.67
N GLY A 84 0.52 -19.26 7.71
CA GLY A 84 -0.72 -20.02 7.86
C GLY A 84 -1.91 -19.16 8.32
N ASP A 85 -1.69 -17.88 8.64
CA ASP A 85 -2.68 -16.98 9.22
C ASP A 85 -3.06 -15.85 8.26
N ALA A 86 -4.33 -15.41 8.31
CA ALA A 86 -4.84 -14.38 7.43
C ALA A 86 -4.59 -12.97 7.98
N ALA A 87 -4.28 -12.05 7.06
CA ALA A 87 -4.26 -10.61 7.30
C ALA A 87 -5.33 -9.90 6.48
N HIS A 88 -5.84 -8.81 7.04
CA HIS A 88 -6.82 -7.94 6.44
C HIS A 88 -6.46 -6.48 6.67
N TYR A 89 -6.85 -5.66 5.71
CA TYR A 89 -6.68 -4.22 5.80
C TYR A 89 -7.93 -3.52 5.29
N VAL A 90 -8.38 -2.48 5.99
CA VAL A 90 -9.41 -1.56 5.50
C VAL A 90 -8.94 -0.13 5.66
N SER A 91 -9.20 0.72 4.66
CA SER A 91 -8.88 2.13 4.80
C SER A 91 -9.85 3.05 4.07
N ALA A 92 -9.79 4.32 4.44
CA ALA A 92 -10.44 5.41 3.74
C ALA A 92 -9.47 6.58 3.59
N ALA A 93 -9.51 7.21 2.42
CA ALA A 93 -8.78 8.44 2.14
C ALA A 93 -9.69 9.50 1.54
N TYR A 94 -9.32 10.77 1.72
CA TYR A 94 -10.01 11.91 1.13
C TYR A 94 -9.02 12.92 0.55
N ASP A 95 -9.29 13.35 -0.67
CA ASP A 95 -8.50 14.35 -1.40
C ASP A 95 -9.11 15.75 -1.29
N PHE A 96 -8.38 16.65 -0.61
CA PHE A 96 -8.68 18.07 -0.59
C PHE A 96 -7.93 18.78 -1.73
N SER A 97 -8.69 19.34 -2.67
CA SER A 97 -8.16 20.30 -3.64
C SER A 97 -7.83 21.62 -2.94
N LEU A 98 -6.55 22.02 -2.97
CA LEU A 98 -6.05 23.25 -2.38
C LEU A 98 -5.71 24.31 -3.45
N ALA A 99 -5.40 25.53 -3.00
CA ALA A 99 -4.99 26.60 -3.90
C ALA A 99 -3.64 26.29 -4.59
N ASN A 100 -3.43 26.84 -5.79
CA ASN A 100 -2.21 26.65 -6.59
C ASN A 100 -1.93 25.19 -7.00
N ASP A 101 -2.98 24.43 -7.29
CA ASP A 101 -2.91 23.05 -7.79
C ASP A 101 -2.19 22.08 -6.83
N TYR A 102 -2.24 22.39 -5.53
CA TYR A 102 -1.85 21.45 -4.49
C TYR A 102 -3.04 20.55 -4.16
N ALA A 103 -2.75 19.29 -3.87
CA ALA A 103 -3.69 18.35 -3.27
C ALA A 103 -3.17 17.98 -1.88
N LEU A 104 -4.09 17.86 -0.92
CA LEU A 104 -3.84 17.24 0.37
C LEU A 104 -4.69 15.97 0.46
N THR A 105 -4.04 14.82 0.56
CA THR A 105 -4.69 13.55 0.84
C THR A 105 -4.51 13.24 2.32
N VAL A 106 -5.60 12.94 3.01
CA VAL A 106 -5.55 12.35 4.36
C VAL A 106 -6.10 10.93 4.30
N GLN A 107 -5.50 10.03 5.05
CA GLN A 107 -5.90 8.62 5.10
C GLN A 107 -5.89 8.12 6.54
N ALA A 108 -6.79 7.19 6.85
CA ALA A 108 -6.69 6.31 8.00
C ALA A 108 -7.01 4.87 7.58
N GLY A 109 -6.25 3.93 8.13
CA GLY A 109 -6.37 2.50 7.88
C GLY A 109 -6.44 1.68 9.16
N TYR A 110 -6.88 0.43 9.04
CA TYR A 110 -6.91 -0.54 10.12
C TYR A 110 -6.45 -1.90 9.61
N THR A 111 -5.42 -2.44 10.24
CA THR A 111 -4.87 -3.77 9.97
C THR A 111 -5.32 -4.73 11.06
N PHE A 112 -5.82 -5.90 10.66
CA PHE A 112 -6.42 -6.89 11.55
C PHE A 112 -6.37 -8.30 10.97
N GLY A 113 -6.82 -9.30 11.74
CA GLY A 113 -6.86 -10.71 11.31
C GLY A 113 -5.97 -11.59 12.18
N ASP A 114 -6.00 -12.90 11.93
CA ASP A 114 -5.30 -13.91 12.73
C ASP A 114 -3.79 -13.64 12.79
N ALA A 115 -3.19 -13.16 11.70
CA ALA A 115 -1.77 -12.78 11.64
C ALA A 115 -1.43 -11.56 12.52
N TYR A 116 -2.44 -10.82 12.97
CA TYR A 116 -2.34 -9.61 13.78
C TYR A 116 -3.21 -9.69 15.06
N GLU A 117 -3.66 -10.87 15.50
CA GLU A 117 -4.69 -11.01 16.57
C GLU A 117 -4.36 -10.21 17.84
N ASP A 118 -3.08 -10.17 18.22
CA ASP A 118 -2.59 -9.46 19.41
C ASP A 118 -1.99 -8.07 19.10
N PHE A 119 -1.97 -7.66 17.84
CA PHE A 119 -1.25 -6.48 17.36
C PHE A 119 -1.97 -5.75 16.22
N GLU A 120 -3.31 -5.80 16.22
CA GLU A 120 -4.12 -4.98 15.31
C GLU A 120 -3.85 -3.49 15.56
N TYR A 121 -3.79 -2.69 14.51
CA TYR A 121 -3.38 -1.30 14.62
C TYR A 121 -4.05 -0.39 13.61
N VAL A 122 -4.08 0.90 13.94
CA VAL A 122 -4.48 1.98 13.05
C VAL A 122 -3.24 2.65 12.49
N ASP A 123 -3.23 2.88 11.18
CA ASP A 123 -2.28 3.78 10.53
C ASP A 123 -3.00 5.02 9.99
N TYR A 124 -2.25 6.10 9.83
CA TYR A 124 -2.75 7.33 9.26
C TYR A 124 -1.66 8.11 8.55
N SER A 125 -2.06 8.86 7.54
CA SER A 125 -1.14 9.69 6.78
C SER A 125 -1.75 11.02 6.37
N ALA A 126 -0.86 11.98 6.11
CA ALA A 126 -1.17 13.20 5.41
C ALA A 126 -0.12 13.44 4.34
N THR A 127 -0.57 13.52 3.08
CA THR A 127 0.29 13.69 1.90
C THR A 127 -0.08 14.97 1.17
N VAL A 128 0.89 15.85 0.96
CA VAL A 128 0.74 17.00 0.06
C VAL A 128 1.42 16.68 -1.26
N ALA A 129 0.70 16.85 -2.36
CA ALA A 129 1.20 16.61 -3.70
C ALA A 129 0.97 17.80 -4.63
N LYS A 130 1.82 17.92 -5.65
CA LYS A 130 1.67 18.92 -6.72
C LYS A 130 2.35 18.44 -8.01
N THR A 131 1.70 18.70 -9.14
CA THR A 131 2.34 18.59 -10.45
C THR A 131 3.11 19.87 -10.78
N PHE A 132 4.40 19.75 -11.06
CA PHE A 132 5.28 20.85 -11.47
C PHE A 132 6.10 20.43 -12.70
N ASN A 133 5.93 21.15 -13.81
CA ASN A 133 6.63 20.89 -15.07
C ASN A 133 6.55 19.43 -15.57
N GLY A 134 5.39 18.78 -15.37
CA GLY A 134 5.15 17.40 -15.76
C GLY A 134 5.79 16.36 -14.84
N PHE A 135 6.26 16.77 -13.67
CA PHE A 135 6.63 15.88 -12.58
C PHE A 135 5.60 15.99 -11.47
N ASP A 136 5.18 14.87 -10.92
CA ASP A 136 4.38 14.84 -9.71
C ASP A 136 5.33 14.72 -8.53
N VAL A 137 5.28 15.70 -7.62
CA VAL A 137 6.09 15.72 -6.40
C VAL A 137 5.19 15.60 -5.19
N SER A 138 5.63 14.85 -4.18
CA SER A 138 4.88 14.63 -2.95
C SER A 138 5.75 14.67 -1.70
N ALA A 139 5.14 15.05 -0.59
CA ALA A 139 5.68 14.92 0.76
C ALA A 139 4.60 14.35 1.67
N ALA A 140 4.93 13.28 2.39
CA ALA A 140 4.01 12.58 3.26
C ALA A 140 4.57 12.48 4.69
N VAL A 141 3.67 12.58 5.66
CA VAL A 141 3.88 12.07 7.02
C VAL A 141 2.98 10.87 7.24
N ILE A 142 3.55 9.79 7.78
CA ILE A 142 2.86 8.51 7.99
C ILE A 142 3.17 8.07 9.41
N ASN A 143 2.16 7.63 10.15
CA ASN A 143 2.32 7.12 11.50
C ASN A 143 1.26 6.05 11.83
N THR A 144 1.43 5.40 12.96
CA THR A 144 0.50 4.40 13.52
C THR A 144 0.23 4.69 15.00
N ASP A 145 -0.73 3.99 15.60
CA ASP A 145 -0.97 3.92 17.04
C ASP A 145 -0.18 2.80 17.75
N ILE A 146 0.69 2.08 17.05
CA ILE A 146 1.65 1.17 17.67
C ILE A 146 2.65 1.98 18.52
N ASP A 147 2.71 1.65 19.80
CA ASP A 147 3.66 2.19 20.76
C ASP A 147 4.82 1.20 21.03
N ASP A 148 5.97 1.71 21.49
CA ASP A 148 7.12 0.94 21.96
C ASP A 148 7.71 -0.07 20.93
N TYR A 149 7.63 0.25 19.64
CA TYR A 149 8.23 -0.55 18.56
C TYR A 149 8.98 0.36 17.56
N ASP A 150 10.31 0.21 17.45
CA ASP A 150 11.14 1.11 16.63
C ASP A 150 10.72 1.13 15.14
N ALA A 151 10.21 0.01 14.63
CA ALA A 151 9.68 -0.08 13.27
C ALA A 151 8.31 0.62 13.07
N ALA A 152 7.70 1.17 14.13
CA ALA A 152 6.43 1.89 14.07
C ALA A 152 6.58 3.42 14.11
N ASP A 153 7.80 3.94 14.18
CA ASP A 153 8.06 5.38 14.26
C ASP A 153 7.46 6.17 13.08
N LEU A 154 7.16 7.45 13.36
CA LEU A 154 6.70 8.42 12.37
C LEU A 154 7.69 8.50 11.20
N ARG A 155 7.17 8.31 9.98
CA ARG A 155 7.95 8.38 8.75
C ARG A 155 7.64 9.65 7.98
N PHE A 156 8.70 10.26 7.44
CA PHE A 156 8.60 11.32 6.44
C PHE A 156 9.07 10.78 5.09
N VAL A 157 8.21 10.87 4.08
CA VAL A 157 8.47 10.30 2.75
C VAL A 157 8.39 11.41 1.70
N LEU A 158 9.35 11.41 0.77
CA LEU A 158 9.37 12.30 -0.38
C LEU A 158 9.24 11.48 -1.66
N GLY A 159 8.35 11.90 -2.56
CA GLY A 159 8.11 11.25 -3.85
C GLY A 159 8.35 12.19 -5.02
N VAL A 160 8.86 11.62 -6.11
CA VAL A 160 8.85 12.25 -7.44
C VAL A 160 8.54 11.21 -8.50
N SER A 161 7.59 11.49 -9.36
CA SER A 161 7.23 10.62 -10.48
C SER A 161 6.95 11.43 -11.75
N ARG A 162 6.92 10.73 -12.89
CA ARG A 162 6.62 11.30 -14.21
C ARG A 162 6.09 10.22 -15.14
N THR A 163 5.06 10.57 -15.90
CA THR A 163 4.52 9.74 -16.98
C THR A 163 5.09 10.21 -18.32
N PHE A 164 5.45 9.27 -19.21
CA PHE A 164 6.07 9.52 -20.52
C PHE A 164 5.15 9.13 -21.69
#